data_AF-A0A8P0S887-F1
#
_entry.id   AF-A0A8P0S887-F1
#
_cell.length_a   1.000
_cell.length_b   1.000
_cell.length_c   1.000
_cell.angle_alpha   90.00
_cell.angle_beta   90.00
_cell.angle_gamma   90.00
#
_symmetry.space_group_name_H-M   'P 1'
#
loop_
_entity.id
_entity.type
_entity.pdbx_description
1 polymer ?
#
loop_
_entity_poly.entity_id
_entity_poly.type
_entity_poly.pdbx_seq_one_letter_code
_entity_poly.pdbx_strand_id
1 'polypeptide(L)'
;MDGLFHQTDGDKHWWCPSLQEVMEAFHSLGAHSPALGLQGLCQHSGRVLKNNISLSWSEQQDTPPAIALDISLSYICKFLALCALTQPVAYTDGDLLGLIELLCQAGLDVELRLLPKTDLQQLLLLLLQNIQEWPGKLQQLCCTLSKVSGHHHNLLALVQFFLDVTSRSRQLRSQLSLVIIAQMLDQQEMLPLWEEKAQLSSLSQLLTLMKPSSLRQYLGSETLPPCREQQPKASAELDHKVCYLCYSLLTLAGVVVSCQDITPDQWGDLQLLCLQLDRHVSTHIRESPQAMHWTRLKDLAAQTYIRWQELLAHCQPQAQYFNPWKDNSLRLLAEAGSEQGSRNRRKQRTEARGGPV
;
A
#
# COMPACT_ATOMS: atom_id res chain seq x y z
N MET A 1 -34.27 -37.27 -41.06
CA MET A 1 -34.58 -36.26 -40.04
C MET A 1 -34.31 -36.92 -38.71
N ASP A 2 -33.04 -36.94 -38.31
CA ASP A 2 -32.51 -37.24 -36.97
C ASP A 2 -30.98 -37.32 -37.09
N GLY A 3 -30.26 -36.79 -36.10
CA GLY A 3 -28.80 -36.78 -36.03
C GLY A 3 -28.20 -35.39 -36.32
N LEU A 4 -28.46 -34.38 -35.48
CA LEU A 4 -27.54 -34.02 -34.39
C LEU A 4 -26.08 -33.98 -34.87
N PHE A 5 -25.73 -32.91 -35.60
CA PHE A 5 -24.38 -32.37 -35.54
C PHE A 5 -24.16 -31.85 -34.12
N HIS A 6 -23.84 -32.77 -33.20
CA HIS A 6 -23.02 -32.44 -32.06
C HIS A 6 -21.71 -31.89 -32.63
N GLN A 7 -21.63 -30.57 -32.81
CA GLN A 7 -20.36 -29.88 -32.68
C GLN A 7 -19.89 -30.21 -31.27
N THR A 8 -18.89 -31.07 -31.18
CA THR A 8 -18.09 -31.21 -29.98
C THR A 8 -17.57 -29.83 -29.66
N ASP A 9 -17.99 -29.32 -28.50
CA ASP A 9 -17.53 -28.11 -27.85
C ASP A 9 -16.05 -28.30 -27.49
N GLY A 10 -15.20 -28.24 -28.51
CA GLY A 10 -13.76 -28.26 -28.37
C GLY A 10 -13.34 -26.88 -27.91
N ASP A 11 -13.24 -26.72 -26.59
CA ASP A 11 -12.51 -25.68 -25.85
C ASP A 11 -11.88 -24.61 -26.75
N LYS A 12 -12.68 -23.61 -27.15
CA LYS A 12 -12.19 -22.40 -27.82
C LYS A 12 -11.51 -21.54 -26.77
N HIS A 13 -10.33 -21.96 -26.33
CA HIS A 13 -9.45 -21.11 -25.56
C HIS A 13 -8.92 -20.04 -26.53
N TRP A 14 -9.37 -18.80 -26.33
CA TRP A 14 -8.77 -17.63 -26.93
C TRP A 14 -7.29 -17.58 -26.58
N TRP A 15 -6.45 -17.13 -27.50
CA TRP A 15 -5.02 -17.00 -27.24
C TRP A 15 -4.78 -15.83 -26.27
N CYS A 16 -4.02 -16.09 -25.20
CA CYS A 16 -3.49 -15.07 -24.29
C CYS A 16 -1.97 -15.02 -24.39
N PRO A 17 -1.36 -13.81 -24.36
CA PRO A 17 0.09 -13.68 -24.41
C PRO A 17 0.71 -14.19 -23.12
N SER A 18 1.82 -14.92 -23.24
CA SER A 18 2.65 -15.32 -22.10
C SER A 18 3.40 -14.13 -21.51
N LEU A 19 3.82 -14.24 -20.24
CA LEU A 19 4.63 -13.21 -19.58
C LEU A 19 5.89 -12.84 -20.40
N GLN A 20 6.53 -13.82 -21.03
CA GLN A 20 7.71 -13.62 -21.85
C GLN A 20 7.42 -12.78 -23.10
N GLU A 21 6.32 -13.06 -23.80
CA GLU A 21 5.91 -12.29 -24.98
C GLU A 21 5.57 -10.84 -24.61
N VAL A 22 4.94 -10.63 -23.46
CA VAL A 22 4.66 -9.27 -22.95
C VAL A 22 5.97 -8.54 -22.62
N MET A 23 6.90 -9.21 -21.95
CA MET A 23 8.20 -8.66 -21.61
C MET A 23 8.99 -8.27 -22.86
N GLU A 24 9.01 -9.12 -23.88
CA GLU A 24 9.65 -8.83 -25.18
C GLU A 24 9.00 -7.63 -25.88
N ALA A 25 7.66 -7.50 -25.81
CA ALA A 25 6.96 -6.34 -26.34
C ALA A 25 7.41 -5.04 -25.65
N PHE A 26 7.46 -5.01 -24.31
CA PHE A 26 7.95 -3.84 -23.57
C PHE A 26 9.43 -3.53 -23.86
N HIS A 27 10.28 -4.54 -23.96
CA HIS A 27 11.69 -4.36 -24.36
C HIS A 27 11.83 -3.78 -25.77
N SER A 28 11.02 -4.24 -26.73
CA SER A 28 11.03 -3.71 -28.10
C SER A 28 10.61 -2.23 -28.18
N LEU A 29 9.83 -1.78 -27.20
CA LEU A 29 9.37 -0.39 -27.05
C LEU A 29 10.32 0.49 -26.21
N GLY A 30 11.41 -0.07 -25.68
CA GLY A 30 12.44 0.68 -24.95
C GLY A 30 12.50 0.44 -23.45
N ALA A 31 11.73 -0.50 -22.88
CA ALA A 31 11.87 -0.86 -21.47
C ALA A 31 13.27 -1.43 -21.19
N HIS A 32 13.96 -0.91 -20.16
CA HIS A 32 15.22 -1.48 -19.68
C HIS A 32 15.02 -2.09 -18.30
N SER A 33 15.11 -3.42 -18.20
CA SER A 33 15.22 -4.10 -16.91
C SER A 33 16.69 -4.41 -16.61
N PRO A 34 17.29 -3.82 -15.56
CA PRO A 34 18.60 -4.22 -15.09
C PRO A 34 18.57 -5.54 -14.28
N ALA A 35 17.39 -6.05 -13.93
CA ALA A 35 17.22 -7.17 -12.99
C ALA A 35 17.04 -8.54 -13.66
N LEU A 36 16.78 -8.60 -14.97
CA LEU A 36 16.71 -9.86 -15.70
C LEU A 36 17.98 -10.01 -16.55
N GLY A 37 18.97 -10.66 -15.95
CA GLY A 37 20.16 -11.11 -16.65
C GLY A 37 19.80 -12.09 -17.76
N LEU A 38 19.40 -11.58 -18.93
CA LEU A 38 19.51 -12.27 -20.22
C LEU A 38 20.96 -12.20 -20.71
N GLN A 39 21.91 -12.57 -19.85
CA GLN A 39 23.30 -12.80 -20.25
C GLN A 39 23.43 -14.28 -20.61
N GLY A 40 22.90 -14.68 -21.77
CA GLY A 40 23.08 -16.06 -22.23
C GLY A 40 22.45 -16.51 -23.54
N LEU A 41 21.41 -15.87 -24.09
CA LEU A 41 20.66 -16.49 -25.20
C LEU A 41 20.47 -15.68 -26.48
N CYS A 42 20.94 -14.43 -26.56
CA CYS A 42 21.06 -13.73 -27.85
C CYS A 42 22.40 -14.03 -28.56
N GLN A 43 22.74 -15.31 -28.68
CA GLN A 43 23.79 -15.77 -29.60
C GLN A 43 23.39 -17.09 -30.27
N HIS A 44 22.22 -17.15 -30.92
CA HIS A 44 22.02 -18.08 -32.04
C HIS A 44 20.71 -17.80 -32.79
N SER A 45 20.73 -16.83 -33.71
CA SER A 45 20.20 -17.04 -35.07
C SER A 45 20.59 -15.85 -35.95
N GLY A 46 21.89 -15.78 -36.27
CA GLY A 46 22.34 -15.03 -37.42
C GLY A 46 21.87 -15.73 -38.69
N ARG A 47 20.66 -15.39 -39.17
CA ARG A 47 20.34 -15.44 -40.59
C ARG A 47 19.65 -14.15 -40.98
N VAL A 48 20.47 -13.28 -41.55
CA VAL A 48 20.09 -12.22 -42.47
C VAL A 48 18.99 -12.74 -43.41
N LEU A 49 17.76 -12.30 -43.18
CA LEU A 49 16.71 -12.36 -44.19
C LEU A 49 16.49 -10.93 -44.68
N LYS A 50 17.31 -10.52 -45.65
CA LYS A 50 16.98 -9.45 -46.58
C LYS A 50 15.73 -9.90 -47.34
N ASN A 51 14.55 -9.58 -46.83
CA ASN A 51 13.33 -9.59 -47.63
C ASN A 51 12.97 -8.16 -47.98
N ASN A 52 13.44 -7.75 -49.16
CA ASN A 52 12.82 -6.70 -49.96
C ASN A 52 11.40 -7.14 -50.29
N ILE A 53 10.42 -6.73 -49.49
CA ILE A 53 9.03 -6.71 -49.93
C ILE A 53 8.62 -5.24 -49.93
N SER A 54 8.82 -4.64 -51.10
CA SER A 54 8.09 -3.47 -51.55
C SER A 54 6.59 -3.80 -51.47
N LEU A 55 5.93 -3.34 -50.42
CA LEU A 55 4.48 -3.17 -50.42
C LEU A 55 4.20 -1.72 -50.11
N SER A 56 3.78 -1.04 -51.16
CA SER A 56 3.22 0.30 -51.18
C SER A 56 2.12 0.44 -50.12
N TRP A 57 2.46 1.04 -48.99
CA TRP A 57 1.49 1.75 -48.17
C TRP A 57 1.54 3.20 -48.62
N SER A 58 0.52 3.56 -49.41
CA SER A 58 0.16 4.93 -49.74
C SER A 58 0.11 5.79 -48.49
N GLU A 59 0.69 6.99 -48.57
CA GLU A 59 0.36 8.21 -47.82
C GLU A 59 -0.64 8.03 -46.66
N GLN A 60 -0.18 7.72 -45.44
CA GLN A 60 -0.96 8.10 -44.26
C GLN A 60 -0.12 8.13 -42.97
N GLN A 61 -0.12 9.33 -42.37
CA GLN A 61 0.09 9.68 -40.95
C GLN A 61 1.51 9.88 -40.43
N ASP A 62 1.95 11.15 -40.54
CA ASP A 62 2.85 11.83 -39.61
C ASP A 62 2.30 11.81 -38.17
N THR A 63 2.41 10.66 -37.50
CA THR A 63 2.18 10.59 -36.06
C THR A 63 3.52 10.75 -35.37
N PRO A 64 3.73 11.79 -34.53
CA PRO A 64 4.97 11.96 -33.78
C PRO A 64 5.34 10.66 -33.03
N PRO A 65 6.62 10.24 -33.01
CA PRO A 65 7.05 8.97 -32.40
C PRO A 65 6.56 8.75 -30.97
N ALA A 66 6.44 9.83 -30.18
CA ALA A 66 5.89 9.80 -28.83
C ALA A 66 4.39 9.44 -28.78
N ILE A 67 3.59 9.95 -29.72
CA ILE A 67 2.15 9.65 -29.81
C ILE A 67 1.95 8.19 -30.25
N ALA A 68 2.79 7.69 -31.16
CA ALA A 68 2.76 6.28 -31.55
C ALA A 68 3.12 5.34 -30.38
N LEU A 69 4.09 5.71 -29.55
CA LEU A 69 4.47 4.95 -28.36
C LEU A 69 3.36 4.93 -27.31
N ASP A 70 2.75 6.09 -26.99
CA ASP A 70 1.61 6.20 -26.07
C ASP A 70 0.43 5.31 -26.51
N ILE A 71 0.07 5.39 -27.80
CA ILE A 71 -0.98 4.56 -28.39
C ILE A 71 -0.64 3.07 -28.26
N SER A 72 0.60 2.68 -28.54
CA SER A 72 1.04 1.28 -28.47
C SER A 72 0.98 0.73 -27.04
N LEU A 73 1.45 1.51 -26.07
CA LEU A 73 1.39 1.15 -24.65
C LEU A 73 -0.07 1.07 -24.16
N SER A 74 -0.93 1.98 -24.58
CA SER A 74 -2.38 1.94 -24.31
C SER A 74 -3.01 0.64 -24.84
N TYR A 75 -2.70 0.26 -26.08
CA TYR A 75 -3.23 -0.96 -26.68
C TYR A 75 -2.74 -2.22 -25.97
N ILE A 76 -1.47 -2.28 -25.58
CA ILE A 76 -0.94 -3.41 -24.78
C ILE A 76 -1.72 -3.53 -23.48
N CYS A 77 -1.89 -2.43 -22.73
CA CYS A 77 -2.64 -2.47 -21.46
C CYS A 77 -4.10 -2.92 -21.66
N LYS A 78 -4.78 -2.38 -22.67
CA LYS A 78 -6.17 -2.73 -22.99
C LYS A 78 -6.31 -4.17 -23.44
N PHE A 79 -5.39 -4.67 -24.26
CA PHE A 79 -5.40 -6.05 -24.71
C PHE A 79 -5.19 -7.02 -23.56
N LEU A 80 -4.21 -6.76 -22.68
CA LEU A 80 -4.00 -7.57 -21.47
C LEU A 80 -5.20 -7.53 -20.53
N ALA A 81 -5.85 -6.37 -20.40
CA ALA A 81 -7.08 -6.25 -19.62
C ALA A 81 -8.21 -7.12 -20.20
N LEU A 82 -8.35 -7.16 -21.53
CA LEU A 82 -9.31 -8.04 -22.21
C LEU A 82 -8.98 -9.52 -21.99
N CYS A 83 -7.71 -9.91 -22.08
CA CYS A 83 -7.28 -11.28 -21.77
C CYS A 83 -7.62 -11.67 -20.32
N ALA A 84 -7.29 -10.81 -19.35
CA ALA A 84 -7.57 -11.03 -17.94
C ALA A 84 -9.08 -11.12 -17.63
N LEU A 85 -9.93 -10.39 -18.37
CA LEU A 85 -11.39 -10.42 -18.22
C LEU A 85 -12.04 -11.64 -18.89
N THR A 86 -11.59 -11.99 -20.09
CA THR A 86 -12.20 -13.05 -20.89
C THR A 86 -11.73 -14.44 -20.46
N GLN A 87 -10.52 -14.56 -19.93
CA GLN A 87 -9.93 -15.81 -19.48
C GLN A 87 -9.12 -15.61 -18.18
N PRO A 88 -9.79 -15.44 -17.03
CA PRO A 88 -9.12 -15.19 -15.75
C PRO A 88 -8.22 -16.35 -15.29
N VAL A 89 -8.42 -17.56 -15.83
CA VAL A 89 -7.63 -18.76 -15.52
C VAL A 89 -6.43 -18.95 -16.48
N ALA A 90 -6.30 -18.10 -17.52
CA ALA A 90 -5.19 -18.20 -18.47
C ALA A 90 -3.81 -17.92 -17.84
N TYR A 91 -3.80 -17.15 -16.75
CA TYR A 91 -2.57 -16.79 -16.03
C TYR A 91 -2.52 -17.49 -14.69
N THR A 92 -1.37 -18.08 -14.36
CA THR A 92 -1.12 -18.56 -13.01
C THR A 92 -0.88 -17.39 -12.06
N ASP A 93 -1.01 -17.60 -10.75
CA ASP A 93 -0.64 -16.57 -9.76
C ASP A 93 0.82 -16.10 -9.93
N GLY A 94 1.72 -16.97 -10.39
CA GLY A 94 3.11 -16.60 -10.72
C GLY A 94 3.19 -15.64 -11.91
N ASP A 95 2.45 -15.90 -12.98
CA ASP A 95 2.39 -15.03 -14.15
C ASP A 95 1.76 -13.68 -13.81
N LEU A 96 0.68 -13.68 -13.00
CA LEU A 96 0.02 -12.45 -12.55
C LEU A 96 0.98 -11.58 -11.73
N LEU A 97 1.75 -12.17 -10.80
CA LEU A 97 2.76 -11.44 -10.05
C LEU A 97 3.85 -10.86 -10.96
N GLY A 98 4.35 -11.65 -11.91
CA GLY A 98 5.36 -11.20 -12.87
C GLY A 98 4.84 -10.08 -13.79
N LEU A 99 3.59 -10.16 -14.24
CA LEU A 99 2.95 -9.12 -15.04
C LEU A 99 2.80 -7.82 -14.23
N ILE A 100 2.36 -7.90 -12.97
CA ILE A 100 2.25 -6.73 -12.09
C ILE A 100 3.63 -6.09 -11.89
N GLU A 101 4.66 -6.89 -11.60
CA GLU A 101 6.04 -6.40 -11.44
C GLU A 101 6.53 -5.70 -12.71
N LEU A 102 6.38 -6.34 -13.88
CA LEU A 102 6.80 -5.80 -15.17
C LEU A 102 6.09 -4.47 -15.48
N LEU A 103 4.78 -4.41 -15.28
CA LEU A 103 3.98 -3.20 -15.50
C LEU A 103 4.38 -2.07 -14.55
N CYS A 104 4.68 -2.40 -13.29
CA CYS A 104 5.21 -1.45 -12.30
C CYS A 104 6.60 -0.93 -12.69
N GLN A 105 7.50 -1.82 -13.15
CA GLN A 105 8.82 -1.44 -13.66
C GLN A 105 8.71 -0.52 -14.88
N ALA A 106 7.90 -0.92 -15.88
CA ALA A 106 7.65 -0.14 -17.08
C ALA A 106 7.03 1.23 -16.75
N GLY A 107 6.12 1.31 -15.78
CA GLY A 107 5.53 2.59 -15.36
C GLY A 107 6.48 3.53 -14.63
N LEU A 108 7.61 3.03 -14.13
CA LEU A 108 8.70 3.85 -13.56
C LEU A 108 9.80 4.16 -14.57
N ASP A 109 9.83 3.47 -15.71
CA ASP A 109 10.88 3.63 -16.71
C ASP A 109 10.79 5.03 -17.33
N VAL A 110 11.96 5.67 -17.43
CA VAL A 110 12.11 7.01 -17.99
C VAL A 110 11.81 7.03 -19.48
N GLU A 111 12.11 5.95 -20.19
CA GLU A 111 11.87 5.81 -21.63
C GLU A 111 10.40 5.47 -21.93
N LEU A 112 9.68 4.90 -20.95
CA LEU A 112 8.25 4.60 -21.04
C LEU A 112 7.37 5.55 -20.23
N ARG A 113 7.83 6.79 -19.99
CA ARG A 113 7.08 7.84 -19.26
C ARG A 113 5.67 8.11 -19.79
N LEU A 114 5.38 7.70 -21.02
CA LEU A 114 4.08 7.86 -21.67
C LEU A 114 3.12 6.71 -21.37
N LEU A 115 3.48 5.72 -20.55
CA LEU A 115 2.56 4.65 -20.15
C LEU A 115 1.27 5.26 -19.56
N PRO A 116 0.10 5.06 -20.19
CA PRO A 116 -1.11 5.76 -19.80
C PRO A 116 -1.55 5.30 -18.41
N LYS A 117 -1.44 6.21 -17.44
CA LYS A 117 -1.65 5.92 -16.02
C LYS A 117 -3.01 5.27 -15.75
N THR A 118 -4.07 5.71 -16.41
CA THR A 118 -5.42 5.17 -16.23
C THR A 118 -5.53 3.73 -16.74
N ASP A 119 -4.98 3.43 -17.91
CA ASP A 119 -5.01 2.09 -18.50
C ASP A 119 -4.16 1.11 -17.65
N LEU A 120 -3.00 1.57 -17.18
CA LEU A 120 -2.16 0.83 -16.23
C LEU A 120 -2.91 0.53 -14.92
N GLN A 121 -3.50 1.56 -14.30
CA GLN A 121 -4.25 1.42 -13.04
C GLN A 121 -5.41 0.43 -13.17
N GLN A 122 -6.13 0.48 -14.29
CA GLN A 122 -7.23 -0.45 -14.56
C GLN A 122 -6.74 -1.88 -14.79
N LEU A 123 -5.64 -2.06 -15.52
CA LEU A 123 -5.04 -3.38 -15.72
C LEU A 123 -4.55 -3.98 -14.38
N LEU A 124 -3.81 -3.21 -13.59
CA LEU A 124 -3.32 -3.66 -12.28
C LEU A 124 -4.47 -4.07 -11.36
N LEU A 125 -5.58 -3.32 -11.37
CA LEU A 125 -6.78 -3.68 -10.62
C LEU A 125 -7.31 -5.06 -11.03
N LEU A 126 -7.43 -5.33 -12.33
CA LEU A 126 -7.92 -6.60 -12.86
C LEU A 126 -6.98 -7.77 -12.51
N LEU A 127 -5.67 -7.58 -12.71
CA LEU A 127 -4.68 -8.61 -12.39
C LEU A 127 -4.72 -8.98 -10.90
N LEU A 128 -4.86 -8.01 -10.01
CA LEU A 128 -4.99 -8.27 -8.57
C LEU A 128 -6.27 -9.04 -8.21
N GLN A 129 -7.38 -8.82 -8.93
CA GLN A 129 -8.61 -9.59 -8.71
C GLN A 129 -8.49 -11.04 -9.17
N ASN A 130 -7.63 -11.32 -10.15
CA ASN A 130 -7.47 -12.66 -10.70
C ASN A 130 -6.55 -13.58 -9.87
N ILE A 131 -5.80 -13.05 -8.90
CA ILE A 131 -4.96 -13.86 -8.00
C ILE A 131 -5.83 -14.77 -7.15
N GLN A 132 -5.51 -16.06 -7.09
CA GLN A 132 -6.28 -17.04 -6.32
C GLN A 132 -5.82 -17.10 -4.86
N GLU A 133 -4.52 -17.27 -4.62
CA GLU A 133 -3.95 -17.43 -3.26
C GLU A 133 -3.52 -16.11 -2.62
N TRP A 134 -4.47 -15.17 -2.51
CA TRP A 134 -4.17 -13.78 -2.18
C TRP A 134 -3.29 -13.55 -0.94
N PRO A 135 -3.57 -14.08 0.27
CA PRO A 135 -2.76 -13.76 1.45
C PRO A 135 -1.29 -14.16 1.32
N GLY A 136 -1.00 -15.31 0.70
CA GLY A 136 0.39 -15.74 0.46
C GLY A 136 1.08 -14.92 -0.63
N LYS A 137 0.36 -14.58 -1.69
CA LYS A 137 0.89 -13.80 -2.82
C LYS A 137 1.07 -12.31 -2.49
N LEU A 138 0.27 -11.77 -1.58
CA LEU A 138 0.38 -10.39 -1.10
C LEU A 138 1.77 -10.10 -0.52
N GLN A 139 2.27 -10.96 0.37
CA GLN A 139 3.59 -10.79 0.96
C GLN A 139 4.70 -10.84 -0.10
N GLN A 140 4.63 -11.83 -1.00
CA GLN A 140 5.57 -11.97 -2.11
C GLN A 140 5.57 -10.70 -3.00
N LEU A 141 4.38 -10.21 -3.36
CA LEU A 141 4.22 -9.03 -4.20
C LEU A 141 4.79 -7.77 -3.53
N CYS A 142 4.49 -7.55 -2.24
CA CYS A 142 5.03 -6.41 -1.50
C CYS A 142 6.57 -6.43 -1.46
N CYS A 143 7.17 -7.59 -1.21
CA CYS A 143 8.62 -7.78 -1.18
C CYS A 143 9.28 -7.57 -2.55
N THR A 144 8.63 -7.99 -3.64
CA THR A 144 9.12 -7.77 -5.00
C THR A 144 9.02 -6.29 -5.37
N LEU A 145 7.86 -5.67 -5.16
CA LEU A 145 7.62 -4.27 -5.52
C LEU A 145 8.48 -3.29 -4.71
N SER A 146 8.79 -3.59 -3.44
CA SER A 146 9.67 -2.73 -2.63
C SER A 146 11.12 -2.72 -3.11
N LYS A 147 11.51 -3.69 -3.95
CA LYS A 147 12.85 -3.81 -4.54
C LYS A 147 12.94 -3.28 -5.97
N VAL A 148 11.81 -2.90 -6.58
CA VAL A 148 11.78 -2.36 -7.96
C VAL A 148 12.59 -1.06 -8.09
N SER A 149 12.68 -0.26 -7.03
CA SER A 149 13.54 0.93 -7.00
C SER A 149 14.10 1.18 -5.60
N GLY A 150 15.33 1.67 -5.51
CA GLY A 150 15.91 2.18 -4.26
C GLY A 150 15.48 3.61 -3.92
N HIS A 151 14.74 4.28 -4.80
CA HIS A 151 14.40 5.70 -4.65
C HIS A 151 12.97 5.88 -4.12
N HIS A 152 12.84 6.57 -2.98
CA HIS A 152 11.57 6.73 -2.26
C HIS A 152 10.44 7.35 -3.11
N HIS A 153 10.74 8.25 -4.05
CA HIS A 153 9.72 8.81 -4.94
C HIS A 153 9.13 7.79 -5.92
N ASN A 154 9.95 6.86 -6.41
CA ASN A 154 9.49 5.82 -7.32
C ASN A 154 8.64 4.81 -6.55
N LEU A 155 9.07 4.43 -5.35
CA LEU A 155 8.30 3.54 -4.48
C LEU A 155 6.96 4.15 -4.07
N LEU A 156 6.91 5.46 -3.79
CA LEU A 156 5.65 6.17 -3.58
C LEU A 156 4.77 6.16 -4.84
N ALA A 157 5.34 6.39 -6.02
CA ALA A 157 4.60 6.33 -7.29
C ALA A 157 4.03 4.92 -7.55
N LEU A 158 4.76 3.85 -7.21
CA LEU A 158 4.27 2.48 -7.29
C LEU A 158 3.02 2.26 -6.46
N VAL A 159 3.01 2.72 -5.20
CA VAL A 159 1.82 2.64 -4.33
C VAL A 159 0.63 3.38 -4.96
N GLN A 160 0.89 4.50 -5.65
CA GLN A 160 -0.13 5.29 -6.34
C GLN A 160 -0.63 4.67 -7.67
N PHE A 161 0.04 3.65 -8.20
CA PHE A 161 -0.45 2.88 -9.36
C PHE A 161 -1.60 1.93 -9.00
N PHE A 162 -1.77 1.60 -7.72
CA PHE A 162 -2.89 0.76 -7.30
C PHE A 162 -4.05 1.66 -6.87
N LEU A 163 -5.28 1.36 -7.27
CA LEU A 163 -6.47 2.12 -6.83
C LEU A 163 -7.03 1.53 -5.52
N ASP A 164 -7.57 2.34 -4.61
CA ASP A 164 -8.15 1.91 -3.33
C ASP A 164 -9.60 1.39 -3.42
N VAL A 165 -10.04 1.03 -4.62
CA VAL A 165 -11.43 0.65 -4.93
C VAL A 165 -11.83 -0.75 -4.45
N THR A 166 -10.89 -1.68 -4.30
CA THR A 166 -11.16 -3.05 -3.80
C THR A 166 -10.38 -3.35 -2.53
N SER A 167 -10.86 -4.31 -1.73
CA SER A 167 -10.20 -4.75 -0.50
C SER A 167 -8.77 -5.24 -0.76
N ARG A 168 -8.54 -6.03 -1.82
CA ARG A 168 -7.20 -6.50 -2.19
C ARG A 168 -6.25 -5.34 -2.51
N SER A 169 -6.70 -4.36 -3.26
CA SER A 169 -5.84 -3.21 -3.57
C SER A 169 -5.57 -2.33 -2.34
N ARG A 170 -6.54 -2.17 -1.43
CA ARG A 170 -6.32 -1.51 -0.13
C ARG A 170 -5.30 -2.27 0.72
N GLN A 171 -5.43 -3.60 0.82
CA GLN A 171 -4.48 -4.44 1.54
C GLN A 171 -3.06 -4.34 0.95
N LEU A 172 -2.93 -4.40 -0.37
CA LEU A 172 -1.65 -4.19 -1.06
C LEU A 172 -1.06 -2.82 -0.75
N ARG A 173 -1.84 -1.75 -0.93
CA ARG A 173 -1.40 -0.38 -0.69
C ARG A 173 -0.96 -0.17 0.76
N SER A 174 -1.73 -0.66 1.73
CA SER A 174 -1.37 -0.58 3.15
C SER A 174 -0.07 -1.32 3.44
N GLN A 175 -0.02 -2.61 3.07
CA GLN A 175 1.14 -3.47 3.35
C GLN A 175 2.41 -3.00 2.64
N LEU A 176 2.32 -2.69 1.34
CA LEU A 176 3.44 -2.19 0.56
C LEU A 176 3.95 -0.86 1.12
N SER A 177 3.07 0.05 1.52
CA SER A 177 3.47 1.32 2.14
C SER A 177 4.23 1.09 3.43
N LEU A 178 3.75 0.18 4.29
CA LEU A 178 4.40 -0.14 5.55
C LEU A 178 5.79 -0.80 5.34
N VAL A 179 5.90 -1.73 4.37
CA VAL A 179 7.16 -2.35 3.98
C VAL A 179 8.16 -1.31 3.44
N ILE A 180 7.71 -0.39 2.58
CA ILE A 180 8.56 0.68 2.06
C ILE A 180 9.04 1.60 3.19
N ILE A 181 8.15 2.02 4.10
CA ILE A 181 8.54 2.85 5.25
C ILE A 181 9.60 2.12 6.09
N ALA A 182 9.35 0.85 6.43
CA ALA A 182 10.29 0.05 7.22
C ALA A 182 11.64 -0.13 6.50
N GLN A 183 11.63 -0.38 5.19
CA GLN A 183 12.84 -0.51 4.37
C GLN A 183 13.63 0.80 4.30
N MET A 184 12.95 1.95 4.15
CA MET A 184 13.60 3.27 4.09
C MET A 184 14.15 3.75 5.44
N LEU A 185 13.71 3.14 6.54
CA LEU A 185 14.15 3.43 7.91
C LEU A 185 15.04 2.32 8.50
N ASP A 186 15.41 1.32 7.70
CA ASP A 186 16.22 0.17 8.10
C ASP A 186 15.63 -0.61 9.30
N GLN A 187 14.30 -0.82 9.30
CA GLN A 187 13.53 -1.49 10.36
C GLN A 187 12.79 -2.76 9.88
N GLN A 188 13.16 -3.31 8.73
CA GLN A 188 12.39 -4.38 8.08
C GLN A 188 12.33 -5.70 8.89
N GLU A 189 13.36 -5.99 9.69
CA GLU A 189 13.45 -7.24 10.46
C GLU A 189 12.82 -7.16 11.87
N MET A 190 12.60 -5.95 12.40
CA MET A 190 12.22 -5.76 13.80
C MET A 190 10.71 -5.73 14.07
N LEU A 191 9.88 -5.53 13.03
CA LEU A 191 8.46 -5.25 13.18
C LEU A 191 7.56 -6.36 12.59
N PRO A 192 6.40 -6.65 13.23
CA PRO A 192 5.41 -7.59 12.71
C PRO A 192 4.61 -6.97 11.55
N LEU A 193 5.28 -6.68 10.43
CA LEU A 193 4.70 -5.97 9.28
C LEU A 193 3.49 -6.70 8.66
N TRP A 194 3.46 -8.03 8.77
CA TRP A 194 2.48 -8.88 8.10
C TRP A 194 1.20 -9.10 8.93
N GLU A 195 1.19 -8.69 10.19
CA GLU A 195 0.02 -8.81 11.05
C GLU A 195 -0.89 -7.59 10.87
N GLU A 196 -2.06 -7.77 10.24
CA GLU A 196 -3.01 -6.69 9.96
C GLU A 196 -3.40 -5.90 11.22
N LYS A 197 -3.60 -6.59 12.34
CA LYS A 197 -3.93 -5.98 13.64
C LYS A 197 -2.79 -5.16 14.24
N ALA A 198 -1.54 -5.44 13.86
CA ALA A 198 -0.35 -4.76 14.37
C ALA A 198 0.18 -3.68 13.43
N GLN A 199 -0.50 -3.40 12.30
CA GLN A 199 -0.02 -2.40 11.34
C GLN A 199 0.02 -0.98 11.92
N LEU A 200 -1.03 -0.56 12.63
CA LEU A 200 -1.11 0.78 13.22
C LEU A 200 -0.08 0.96 14.35
N SER A 201 0.10 -0.07 15.18
CA SER A 201 1.11 -0.06 16.23
C SER A 201 2.53 -0.06 15.65
N SER A 202 2.79 -0.84 14.60
CA SER A 202 4.07 -0.81 13.87
C SER A 202 4.33 0.56 13.24
N LEU A 203 3.32 1.15 12.61
CA LEU A 203 3.42 2.51 12.04
C LEU A 203 3.72 3.56 13.12
N SER A 204 3.13 3.42 14.31
CA SER A 204 3.39 4.33 15.42
C SER A 204 4.86 4.31 15.86
N GLN A 205 5.50 3.14 15.83
CA GLN A 205 6.93 3.00 16.12
C GLN A 205 7.77 3.64 15.00
N LEU A 206 7.41 3.41 13.74
CA LEU A 206 8.10 3.99 12.58
C LEU A 206 8.01 5.53 12.54
N LEU A 207 6.88 6.13 12.94
CA LEU A 207 6.72 7.59 13.00
C LEU A 207 7.75 8.27 13.91
N THR A 208 8.24 7.59 14.96
CA THR A 208 9.27 8.15 15.85
C THR A 208 10.60 8.40 15.12
N LEU A 209 10.89 7.57 14.10
CA LEU A 209 12.10 7.61 13.29
C LEU A 209 11.99 8.59 12.11
N MET A 210 10.76 8.90 11.70
CA MET A 210 10.47 9.85 10.60
C MET A 210 10.76 11.32 10.97
N LYS A 211 11.18 11.58 12.21
CA LYS A 211 11.59 12.91 12.67
C LYS A 211 12.68 13.49 11.76
N PRO A 212 12.51 14.73 11.24
CA PRO A 212 13.48 15.33 10.33
C PRO A 212 14.93 15.35 10.85
N SER A 213 15.14 15.56 12.15
CA SER A 213 16.50 15.53 12.72
C SER A 213 17.11 14.13 12.72
N SER A 214 16.31 13.09 12.95
CA SER A 214 16.76 11.69 12.93
C SER A 214 17.11 11.27 11.51
N LEU A 215 16.25 11.63 10.54
CA LEU A 215 16.52 11.43 9.11
C LEU A 215 17.78 12.17 8.65
N ARG A 216 18.02 13.39 9.15
CA ARG A 216 19.24 14.14 8.85
C ARG A 216 20.49 13.46 9.37
N GLN A 217 20.43 12.84 10.54
CA GLN A 217 21.54 12.06 11.09
C GLN A 217 21.78 10.77 10.28
N TYR A 218 20.71 10.07 9.92
CA TYR A 218 20.74 8.88 9.06
C TYR A 218 21.41 9.18 7.71
N LEU A 219 20.87 10.13 6.94
CA LEU A 219 21.41 10.52 5.64
C LEU A 219 22.80 11.16 5.73
N GLY A 220 23.07 11.90 6.82
CA GLY A 220 24.36 12.54 7.04
C GLY A 220 25.49 11.54 7.30
N SER A 221 25.18 10.38 7.86
CA SER A 221 26.15 9.31 8.13
C SER A 221 26.57 8.53 6.87
N GLU A 222 25.74 8.53 5.82
CA GLU A 222 26.04 7.90 4.52
C GLU A 222 26.97 8.76 3.64
N THR A 223 27.04 10.07 3.87
CA THR A 223 27.85 11.01 3.08
C THR A 223 29.20 11.35 3.72
N LEU A 224 30.30 11.18 2.96
CA LEU A 224 31.66 11.62 3.33
C LEU A 224 31.71 13.14 3.65
N PRO A 225 32.62 13.59 4.56
CA PRO A 225 32.66 15.00 4.96
C PRO A 225 33.10 15.91 3.81
N PRO A 226 32.31 16.94 3.45
CA PRO A 226 32.67 17.88 2.39
C PRO A 226 33.72 18.89 2.84
N CYS A 227 34.57 19.31 1.90
CA CYS A 227 35.58 20.35 2.10
C CYS A 227 34.92 21.68 2.53
N ARG A 228 35.62 22.48 3.34
CA ARG A 228 35.07 23.60 4.14
C ARG A 228 34.27 24.65 3.36
N GLU A 229 34.55 24.82 2.06
CA GLU A 229 33.88 25.77 1.17
C GLU A 229 32.55 25.25 0.58
N GLN A 230 32.34 23.93 0.53
CA GLN A 230 31.11 23.30 0.02
C GLN A 230 30.07 23.06 1.12
N GLN A 231 30.45 23.24 2.39
CA GLN A 231 29.61 23.01 3.58
C GLN A 231 28.23 23.71 3.53
N PRO A 232 28.08 24.99 3.13
CA PRO A 232 26.77 25.64 3.11
C PRO A 232 25.83 25.06 2.04
N LYS A 233 26.37 24.71 0.85
CA LYS A 233 25.60 24.12 -0.25
C LYS A 233 25.22 22.67 0.05
N ALA A 234 26.17 21.89 0.57
CA ALA A 234 25.93 20.51 0.99
C ALA A 234 24.88 20.41 2.12
N SER A 235 24.87 21.36 3.07
CA SER A 235 23.82 21.40 4.10
C SER A 235 22.44 21.67 3.51
N ALA A 236 22.32 22.59 2.54
CA ALA A 236 21.04 22.90 1.91
C ALA A 236 20.50 21.73 1.07
N GLU A 237 21.38 21.02 0.35
CA GLU A 237 21.02 19.80 -0.39
C GLU A 237 20.58 18.66 0.54
N LEU A 238 21.28 18.47 1.67
CA LEU A 238 20.89 17.49 2.68
C LEU A 238 19.52 17.82 3.27
N ASP A 239 19.27 19.10 3.61
CA ASP A 239 17.98 19.54 4.14
C ASP A 239 16.84 19.32 3.13
N HIS A 240 17.12 19.51 1.83
CA HIS A 240 16.19 19.17 0.76
C HIS A 240 15.90 17.67 0.74
N LYS A 241 16.92 16.80 0.71
CA LYS A 241 16.74 15.33 0.72
C LYS A 241 15.93 14.86 1.93
N VAL A 242 16.24 15.38 3.12
CA VAL A 242 15.50 15.07 4.37
C VAL A 242 14.02 15.45 4.23
N CYS A 243 13.73 16.65 3.72
CA CYS A 243 12.35 17.11 3.56
C CYS A 243 11.55 16.22 2.60
N TYR A 244 12.12 15.84 1.47
CA TYR A 244 11.43 15.02 0.46
C TYR A 244 11.27 13.56 0.89
N LEU A 245 12.25 13.01 1.61
CA LEU A 245 12.13 11.70 2.24
C LEU A 245 10.99 11.72 3.28
N CYS A 246 11.01 12.69 4.20
CA CYS A 246 9.97 12.84 5.22
C CYS A 246 8.58 13.01 4.58
N TYR A 247 8.47 13.81 3.51
CA TYR A 247 7.23 13.97 2.74
C TYR A 247 6.74 12.64 2.17
N SER A 248 7.64 11.84 1.59
CA SER A 248 7.29 10.55 1.01
C SER A 248 6.83 9.55 2.07
N LEU A 249 7.58 9.45 3.17
CA LEU A 249 7.24 8.58 4.31
C LEU A 249 5.90 8.97 4.93
N LEU A 250 5.62 10.27 5.10
CA LEU A 250 4.36 10.76 5.64
C LEU A 250 3.19 10.49 4.69
N THR A 251 3.40 10.62 3.38
CA THR A 251 2.38 10.26 2.39
C THR A 251 2.06 8.77 2.46
N LEU A 252 3.08 7.91 2.54
CA LEU A 252 2.91 6.46 2.70
C LEU A 252 2.20 6.12 4.02
N ALA A 253 2.54 6.77 5.14
CA ALA A 253 1.86 6.60 6.42
C ALA A 253 0.37 6.95 6.32
N GLY A 254 0.04 8.04 5.61
CA GLY A 254 -1.33 8.40 5.29
C GLY A 254 -2.05 7.30 4.49
N VAL A 255 -1.37 6.67 3.53
CA VAL A 255 -1.91 5.54 2.77
C VAL A 255 -2.23 4.36 3.68
N VAL A 256 -1.31 3.96 4.57
CA VAL A 256 -1.52 2.84 5.53
C VAL A 256 -2.80 3.03 6.33
N VAL A 257 -3.02 4.22 6.90
CA VAL A 257 -4.21 4.50 7.71
C VAL A 257 -5.48 4.56 6.85
N SER A 258 -5.41 5.22 5.68
CA SER A 258 -6.58 5.38 4.79
C SER A 258 -7.09 4.08 4.16
N CYS A 259 -6.22 3.07 4.03
CA CYS A 259 -6.56 1.79 3.41
C CYS A 259 -7.10 0.76 4.42
N GLN A 260 -7.14 1.09 5.71
CA GLN A 260 -7.65 0.20 6.75
C GLN A 260 -9.10 0.53 7.12
N ASP A 261 -9.89 -0.52 7.35
CA ASP A 261 -11.24 -0.41 7.90
C ASP A 261 -11.11 -0.32 9.44
N ILE A 262 -10.87 0.89 9.95
CA ILE A 262 -10.55 1.12 11.37
C ILE A 262 -11.74 0.79 12.27
N THR A 263 -11.55 -0.19 13.16
CA THR A 263 -12.56 -0.59 14.15
C THR A 263 -12.36 0.14 15.49
N PRO A 264 -13.37 0.18 16.38
CA PRO A 264 -13.23 0.79 17.71
C PRO A 264 -12.12 0.16 18.56
N ASP A 265 -11.77 -1.11 18.33
CA ASP A 265 -10.69 -1.80 19.04
C ASP A 265 -9.31 -1.20 18.72
N GLN A 266 -9.16 -0.60 17.54
CA GLN A 266 -7.94 0.07 17.07
C GLN A 266 -7.89 1.56 17.42
N TRP A 267 -8.91 2.07 18.12
CA TRP A 267 -9.00 3.48 18.48
C TRP A 267 -7.78 3.97 19.29
N GLY A 268 -7.29 3.14 20.21
CA GLY A 268 -6.09 3.44 21.01
C GLY A 268 -4.81 3.56 20.16
N ASP A 269 -4.65 2.68 19.16
CA ASP A 269 -3.50 2.73 18.24
C ASP A 269 -3.57 3.98 17.35
N LEU A 270 -4.76 4.34 16.87
CA LEU A 270 -4.96 5.56 16.09
C LEU A 270 -4.71 6.84 16.94
N GLN A 271 -5.08 6.81 18.22
CA GLN A 271 -4.79 7.91 19.14
C GLN A 271 -3.28 8.07 19.34
N LEU A 272 -2.58 6.95 19.50
CA LEU A 272 -1.12 6.93 19.58
C LEU A 272 -0.49 7.47 18.29
N LEU A 273 -0.99 7.08 17.11
CA LEU A 273 -0.51 7.60 15.82
C LEU A 273 -0.61 9.13 15.74
N CYS A 274 -1.75 9.71 16.11
CA CYS A 274 -1.93 11.16 16.16
C CYS A 274 -0.91 11.83 17.10
N LEU A 275 -0.69 11.25 18.27
CA LEU A 275 0.27 11.76 19.25
C LEU A 275 1.71 11.69 18.72
N GLN A 276 2.09 10.58 18.07
CA GLN A 276 3.41 10.39 17.50
C GLN A 276 3.67 11.35 16.33
N LEU A 277 2.67 11.55 15.47
CA LEU A 277 2.75 12.50 14.36
C LEU A 277 3.02 13.92 14.86
N ASP A 278 2.27 14.38 15.85
CA ASP A 278 2.45 15.72 16.41
C ASP A 278 3.82 15.88 17.10
N ARG A 279 4.18 14.92 17.95
CA ARG A 279 5.42 14.95 18.73
C ARG A 279 6.69 14.81 17.90
N HIS A 280 6.69 13.98 16.85
CA HIS A 280 7.93 13.61 16.14
C HIS A 280 8.06 14.27 14.78
N VAL A 281 6.96 14.64 14.13
CA VAL A 281 6.98 15.24 12.79
C VAL A 281 6.59 16.71 12.85
N SER A 282 5.37 17.03 13.30
CA SER A 282 4.81 18.40 13.23
C SER A 282 5.64 19.43 14.00
N THR A 283 6.03 19.12 15.24
CA THR A 283 6.78 20.04 16.12
C THR A 283 8.25 20.23 15.71
N HIS A 284 8.78 19.38 14.84
CA HIS A 284 10.19 19.36 14.46
C HIS A 284 10.47 19.90 13.06
N ILE A 285 9.43 20.36 12.35
CA ILE A 285 9.55 21.06 11.08
C ILE A 285 9.95 22.52 11.37
N ARG A 286 11.19 22.90 11.04
CA ARG A 286 11.66 24.28 11.19
C ARG A 286 11.03 25.17 10.11
N GLU A 287 10.46 26.29 10.53
CA GLU A 287 10.03 27.35 9.62
C GLU A 287 11.23 28.19 9.20
N SER A 288 11.49 28.25 7.90
CA SER A 288 12.43 29.21 7.32
C SER A 288 11.76 29.90 6.14
N PRO A 289 11.76 31.25 6.08
CA PRO A 289 11.12 32.01 5.01
C PRO A 289 11.74 31.77 3.62
N GLN A 290 12.91 31.14 3.55
CA GLN A 290 13.58 30.77 2.29
C GLN A 290 13.27 29.34 1.84
N ALA A 291 12.46 28.59 2.59
CA ALA A 291 12.38 27.14 2.47
C ALA A 291 10.93 26.63 2.25
N MET A 292 10.34 27.00 1.10
CA MET A 292 8.99 26.59 0.68
C MET A 292 8.70 25.08 0.81
N HIS A 293 9.71 24.23 0.71
CA HIS A 293 9.57 22.78 0.86
C HIS A 293 9.14 22.36 2.27
N TRP A 294 9.65 23.02 3.32
CA TRP A 294 9.22 22.74 4.70
C TRP A 294 7.79 23.19 4.97
N THR A 295 7.32 24.27 4.33
CA THR A 295 5.91 24.68 4.40
C THR A 295 5.01 23.59 3.84
N ARG A 296 5.33 23.03 2.66
CA ARG A 296 4.55 21.92 2.08
C ARG A 296 4.54 20.68 2.97
N LEU A 297 5.66 20.36 3.61
CA LEU A 297 5.73 19.24 4.55
C LEU A 297 4.87 19.50 5.80
N LYS A 298 4.89 20.73 6.33
CA LYS A 298 4.06 21.14 7.47
C LYS A 298 2.57 21.06 7.12
N ASP A 299 2.18 21.55 5.95
CA ASP A 299 0.80 21.49 5.47
C ASP A 299 0.34 20.03 5.31
N LEU A 300 1.20 19.15 4.78
CA LEU A 300 0.92 17.72 4.69
C LEU A 300 0.74 17.10 6.08
N ALA A 301 1.60 17.42 7.04
CA ALA A 301 1.51 16.93 8.42
C ALA A 301 0.21 17.38 9.10
N ALA A 302 -0.16 18.66 8.95
CA ALA A 302 -1.41 19.19 9.47
C ALA A 302 -2.63 18.51 8.82
N GLN A 303 -2.66 18.36 7.50
CA GLN A 303 -3.74 17.67 6.80
C GLN A 303 -3.87 16.20 7.21
N THR A 304 -2.74 15.51 7.36
CA THR A 304 -2.70 14.11 7.81
C THR A 304 -3.25 13.99 9.23
N TYR A 305 -2.81 14.88 10.13
CA TYR A 305 -3.31 14.94 11.51
C TYR A 305 -4.82 15.19 11.56
N ILE A 306 -5.33 16.17 10.81
CA ILE A 306 -6.77 16.49 10.77
C ILE A 306 -7.58 15.25 10.31
N ARG A 307 -7.15 14.59 9.23
CA ARG A 307 -7.82 13.38 8.73
C ARG A 307 -7.84 12.26 9.77
N TRP A 308 -6.74 12.04 10.47
CA TRP A 308 -6.68 11.00 11.50
C TRP A 308 -7.51 11.36 12.75
N GLN A 309 -7.59 12.64 13.12
CA GLN A 309 -8.49 13.11 14.17
C GLN A 309 -9.97 12.96 13.78
N GLU A 310 -10.32 13.23 12.53
CA GLU A 310 -11.65 12.95 12.01
C GLU A 310 -11.97 11.46 12.15
N LEU A 311 -11.08 10.56 11.71
CA LEU A 311 -11.25 9.12 11.88
C LEU A 311 -11.41 8.71 13.35
N LEU A 312 -10.62 9.30 14.28
CA LEU A 312 -10.75 9.05 15.72
C LEU A 312 -12.13 9.43 16.27
N ALA A 313 -12.70 10.54 15.81
CA ALA A 313 -14.03 10.97 16.23
C ALA A 313 -15.12 10.01 15.74
N HIS A 314 -14.96 9.43 14.54
CA HIS A 314 -15.91 8.46 13.99
C HIS A 314 -15.80 7.07 14.64
N CYS A 315 -14.59 6.66 15.00
CA CYS A 315 -14.32 5.36 15.61
C CYS A 315 -14.39 5.39 17.14
N GLN A 316 -14.84 6.49 17.76
CA GLN A 316 -14.88 6.63 19.21
C GLN A 316 -15.72 5.49 19.80
N PRO A 317 -15.15 4.64 20.68
CA PRO A 317 -15.92 3.59 21.30
C PRO A 317 -17.07 4.26 22.04
N GLN A 318 -18.29 3.89 21.67
CA GLN A 318 -19.47 4.26 22.45
C GLN A 318 -19.17 3.79 23.86
N ALA A 319 -18.85 4.73 24.75
CA ALA A 319 -18.65 4.42 26.15
C ALA A 319 -19.82 3.53 26.52
N GLN A 320 -19.56 2.33 27.03
CA GLN A 320 -20.58 1.55 27.68
C GLN A 320 -21.32 2.55 28.55
N TYR A 321 -22.57 2.87 28.20
CA TYR A 321 -23.34 3.85 28.93
C TYR A 321 -23.22 3.43 30.37
N PHE A 322 -22.47 4.21 31.15
CA PHE A 322 -22.43 4.05 32.59
C PHE A 322 -23.85 4.40 32.99
N ASN A 323 -24.73 3.41 33.00
CA ASN A 323 -26.14 3.55 33.32
C ASN A 323 -26.16 3.61 34.85
N PRO A 324 -26.19 4.80 35.47
CA PRO A 324 -26.10 4.91 36.93
C PRO A 324 -27.32 4.24 37.58
N TRP A 325 -28.37 4.03 36.80
CA TRP A 325 -29.63 3.39 37.16
C TRP A 325 -29.55 1.85 37.24
N LYS A 326 -28.65 1.19 36.48
CA LYS A 326 -28.48 -0.28 36.55
C LYS A 326 -27.74 -0.72 37.81
N ASP A 327 -26.74 0.05 38.25
CA ASP A 327 -26.02 -0.23 39.50
C ASP A 327 -26.88 0.05 40.75
N ASN A 328 -27.72 1.09 40.74
CA ASN A 328 -28.64 1.32 41.85
C ASN A 328 -29.72 0.23 41.97
N SER A 329 -30.16 -0.36 40.86
CA SER A 329 -31.13 -1.47 40.88
C SER A 329 -30.54 -2.74 41.52
N LEU A 330 -29.27 -3.04 41.25
CA LEU A 330 -28.57 -4.19 41.84
C LEU A 330 -28.21 -3.96 43.31
N ARG A 331 -27.86 -2.72 43.70
CA ARG A 331 -27.63 -2.36 45.11
C ARG A 331 -28.92 -2.41 45.94
N LEU A 332 -30.04 -1.91 45.42
CA LEU A 332 -31.34 -1.97 46.11
C LEU A 332 -31.86 -3.41 46.26
N LEU A 333 -31.62 -4.28 45.27
CA LEU A 333 -31.95 -5.71 45.37
C LEU A 333 -31.04 -6.44 46.38
N ALA A 334 -29.77 -6.08 46.48
CA ALA A 334 -28.85 -6.63 47.48
C ALA A 334 -29.20 -6.17 48.91
N GLU A 335 -29.63 -4.92 49.08
CA GLU A 335 -30.08 -4.39 50.37
C GLU A 335 -31.43 -5.00 50.80
N ALA A 336 -32.39 -5.16 49.87
CA ALA A 336 -33.66 -5.84 50.13
C ALA A 336 -33.46 -7.32 50.53
N GLY A 337 -32.50 -8.02 49.91
CA GLY A 337 -32.16 -9.40 50.29
C GLY A 337 -31.52 -9.52 51.68
N SER A 338 -30.74 -8.52 52.10
CA SER A 338 -30.08 -8.46 53.41
C SER A 338 -31.05 -8.19 54.56
N GLU A 339 -32.04 -7.31 54.36
CA GLU A 339 -33.08 -7.03 55.36
C GLU A 339 -34.00 -8.24 55.59
N GLN A 340 -34.37 -8.98 54.53
CA GLN A 340 -35.18 -10.20 54.64
C GLN A 340 -34.46 -11.29 55.46
N GLY A 341 -33.15 -11.47 55.25
CA GLY A 341 -32.33 -12.43 55.98
C GLY A 341 -32.16 -12.08 57.47
N SER A 342 -32.07 -10.79 57.79
CA SER A 342 -31.97 -10.29 59.17
C SER A 342 -33.30 -10.43 59.93
N ARG A 343 -34.43 -10.25 59.25
CA ARG A 343 -35.77 -10.40 59.83
C ARG A 343 -36.10 -11.87 60.15
N ASN A 344 -35.71 -12.81 59.27
CA ASN A 344 -35.87 -14.24 59.51
C ASN A 344 -34.99 -14.78 60.65
N ARG A 345 -33.74 -14.30 60.78
CA ARG A 345 -32.88 -14.66 61.92
C ARG A 345 -33.42 -14.15 63.26
N ARG A 346 -34.06 -12.98 63.28
CA ARG A 346 -34.69 -12.44 64.51
C ARG A 346 -35.92 -13.27 64.92
N LYS A 347 -36.73 -13.71 63.96
CA LYS A 347 -37.93 -14.52 64.21
C LYS A 347 -37.60 -15.92 64.76
N GLN A 348 -36.57 -16.59 64.20
CA GLN A 348 -36.08 -17.88 64.72
C GLN A 348 -35.49 -17.78 66.13
N ARG A 349 -34.90 -16.63 66.51
CA ARG A 349 -34.32 -16.44 67.85
C ARG A 349 -35.38 -16.15 68.93
N THR A 350 -36.54 -15.62 68.55
CA THR A 350 -37.70 -15.44 69.45
C THR A 350 -38.52 -16.71 69.64
N GLU A 351 -38.60 -17.59 68.63
CA GLU A 351 -39.30 -18.89 68.77
C GLU A 351 -38.49 -19.93 69.57
N ALA A 352 -37.17 -19.80 69.63
CA ALA A 352 -36.31 -20.68 70.45
C ALA A 352 -36.25 -20.32 71.95
N ARG A 353 -36.91 -19.24 72.39
CA ARG A 353 -36.92 -18.79 73.81
C ARG A 353 -38.30 -18.86 74.49
N GLY A 354 -39.30 -19.43 73.84
CA GLY A 354 -40.64 -19.65 74.39
C GLY A 354 -41.06 -21.11 74.28
N GLY A 355 -40.49 -21.97 75.13
CA GLY A 355 -41.00 -23.31 75.42
C GLY A 355 -41.28 -23.42 76.94
N PRO A 356 -42.36 -24.09 77.37
CA PRO A 356 -43.02 -23.83 78.64
C PRO A 356 -42.34 -24.48 79.84
N VAL A 357 -42.57 -23.91 81.03
CA VAL A 357 -42.49 -24.62 82.33
C VAL A 357 -43.82 -25.29 82.59
#